data_AF-A0A7S1HLX9-F1
#
_entry.id   AF-A0A7S1HLX9-F1
#
_cell.length_a   1.000
_cell.length_b   1.000
_cell.length_c   1.000
_cell.angle_alpha   90.00
_cell.angle_beta   90.00
_cell.angle_gamma   90.00
#
_symmetry.space_group_name_H-M   'P 1'
#
loop_
_entity.id
_entity.type
_entity.pdbx_description
1 polymer ?
#
loop_
_entity_poly.entity_id
_entity_poly.type
_entity_poly.pdbx_seq_one_letter_code
_entity_poly.pdbx_strand_id
1 'polypeptide(L)'
;EGGDAAAQLTHLFSLDLSNNRIPTLSDVDPLLYLPSLKQLHLHGNPMCLLPKYRRRVVSSLPKLESFDGSQVLDNERDPSLAMVRERLPGDPTPTPTPTP
;
A
#
# COMPACT_ATOMS: atom_id res chain seq x y z
N GLU A 1 14.48 9.18 4.50
CA GLU A 1 15.59 8.22 4.25
C GLU A 1 15.32 6.78 4.75
N GLY A 2 14.08 6.32 4.96
CA GLY A 2 13.80 4.98 5.52
C GLY A 2 13.31 3.90 4.55
N GLY A 3 13.13 4.21 3.26
CA GLY A 3 12.50 3.29 2.29
C GLY A 3 13.39 2.12 1.83
N ASP A 4 14.72 2.32 1.82
CA ASP A 4 15.68 1.37 1.26
C ASP A 4 15.89 0.12 2.11
N ALA A 5 15.61 0.19 3.42
CA ALA A 5 15.71 -0.98 4.30
C ALA A 5 14.62 -2.02 4.01
N ALA A 6 13.39 -1.58 3.72
CA ALA A 6 12.30 -2.48 3.35
C ALA A 6 12.56 -3.13 1.98
N ALA A 7 13.15 -2.41 1.02
CA ALA A 7 13.47 -2.94 -0.31
C ALA A 7 14.43 -4.15 -0.29
N GLN A 8 15.20 -4.34 0.78
CA GLN A 8 16.12 -5.47 0.93
C GLN A 8 15.42 -6.79 1.28
N LEU A 9 14.15 -6.74 1.70
CA LEU A 9 13.32 -7.91 2.01
C LEU A 9 12.69 -8.48 0.74
N THR A 10 13.53 -8.87 -0.22
CA THR A 10 13.13 -9.29 -1.58
C THR A 10 12.34 -10.60 -1.61
N HIS A 11 12.42 -11.42 -0.56
CA HIS A 11 11.73 -12.71 -0.46
C HIS A 11 10.55 -12.71 0.52
N LEU A 12 10.22 -11.56 1.11
CA LEU A 12 9.14 -11.47 2.09
C LEU A 12 7.79 -11.58 1.38
N PHE A 13 7.10 -12.71 1.60
CA PHE A 13 5.84 -13.05 0.95
C PHE A 13 4.60 -12.69 1.77
N SER A 14 4.67 -12.91 3.09
CA SER A 14 3.59 -12.70 4.03
C SER A 14 4.08 -11.86 5.20
N LEU A 15 3.32 -10.83 5.56
CA LEU A 15 3.62 -9.94 6.66
C LEU A 15 2.39 -9.74 7.53
N ASP A 16 2.53 -10.04 8.81
CA ASP A 16 1.51 -9.80 9.81
C ASP A 16 1.93 -8.64 10.72
N LEU A 17 1.21 -7.54 10.61
CA LEU A 17 1.33 -6.35 11.44
C LEU A 17 0.04 -6.09 12.22
N SER A 18 -0.81 -7.11 12.40
CA SER A 18 -2.04 -6.99 13.14
C SER A 18 -1.80 -6.63 14.62
N ASN A 19 -2.79 -5.98 15.23
CA ASN A 19 -2.81 -5.58 16.64
C ASN A 19 -1.61 -4.72 17.07
N ASN A 20 -1.09 -3.90 16.15
CA ASN A 20 -0.05 -2.92 16.44
C ASN A 20 -0.64 -1.52 16.67
N ARG A 21 0.23 -0.54 16.86
CA ARG A 21 -0.13 0.87 17.05
C ARG A 21 0.28 1.69 15.85
N ILE A 22 -0.21 1.31 14.66
CA ILE A 22 0.02 2.06 13.42
C ILE A 22 -1.12 3.09 13.24
N PRO A 23 -0.88 4.38 13.52
CA PRO A 23 -1.93 5.39 13.52
C PRO A 23 -2.36 5.82 12.12
N THR A 24 -1.44 5.78 11.15
CA THR A 24 -1.68 6.32 9.80
C THR A 24 -1.31 5.35 8.69
N LEU A 25 -1.86 5.58 7.49
CA LEU A 25 -1.49 4.83 6.29
C LEU A 25 -0.09 5.18 5.78
N SER A 26 0.47 6.33 6.16
CA SER A 26 1.81 6.74 5.76
C SER A 26 2.90 5.93 6.47
N ASP A 27 2.62 5.44 7.68
CA ASP A 27 3.52 4.57 8.43
C ASP A 27 3.79 3.22 7.73
N VAL A 28 2.93 2.83 6.78
CA VAL A 28 3.08 1.61 5.98
C VAL A 28 3.53 1.88 4.54
N ASP A 29 3.89 3.11 4.18
CA ASP A 29 4.53 3.44 2.90
C ASP A 29 5.80 2.59 2.61
N PRO A 30 6.64 2.22 3.60
CA PRO A 30 7.78 1.34 3.34
C PRO A 30 7.39 -0.03 2.74
N LEU A 31 6.15 -0.49 2.96
CA LEU A 31 5.67 -1.76 2.42
C LEU A 31 5.53 -1.72 0.88
N LEU A 32 5.41 -0.52 0.30
CA LEU A 32 5.36 -0.31 -1.16
C LEU A 32 6.64 -0.77 -1.85
N TYR A 33 7.75 -0.80 -1.13
CA TYR A 33 9.06 -1.19 -1.64
C TYR A 33 9.31 -2.70 -1.55
N LEU A 34 8.36 -3.49 -1.01
CA LEU A 34 8.48 -4.94 -0.89
C LEU A 34 8.04 -5.63 -2.20
N PRO A 35 8.97 -6.13 -3.03
CA PRO A 35 8.64 -6.56 -4.39
C PRO A 35 7.87 -7.89 -4.44
N SER A 36 7.92 -8.68 -3.37
CA SER A 36 7.36 -10.04 -3.28
C SER A 36 6.22 -10.19 -2.27
N LEU A 37 5.80 -9.09 -1.62
CA LEU A 37 4.75 -9.13 -0.62
C LEU A 37 3.40 -9.42 -1.29
N LYS A 38 2.76 -10.50 -0.86
CA LYS A 38 1.47 -10.97 -1.39
C LYS A 38 0.39 -11.07 -0.33
N GLN A 39 0.77 -11.25 0.94
CA GLN A 39 -0.17 -11.35 2.06
C GLN A 39 0.17 -10.30 3.12
N LEU A 40 -0.82 -9.53 3.53
CA LEU A 40 -0.66 -8.47 4.53
C LEU A 40 -1.83 -8.47 5.52
N HIS A 41 -1.51 -8.46 6.80
CA HIS A 41 -2.48 -8.26 7.88
C HIS A 41 -2.16 -6.98 8.64
N LEU A 42 -3.14 -6.10 8.74
CA LEU A 42 -3.06 -4.80 9.40
C LEU A 42 -4.24 -4.56 10.36
N HIS A 43 -5.18 -5.50 10.50
CA HIS A 43 -6.30 -5.40 11.42
C HIS A 43 -5.86 -5.12 12.87
N GLY A 44 -6.71 -4.47 13.66
CA GLY A 44 -6.39 -4.12 15.05
C GLY A 44 -5.41 -2.95 15.19
N ASN A 45 -5.10 -2.25 14.09
CA ASN A 45 -4.40 -0.97 14.12
C ASN A 45 -5.41 0.21 14.08
N PRO A 46 -5.08 1.38 14.68
CA PRO A 46 -5.95 2.56 14.64
C PRO A 46 -6.33 3.02 13.22
N MET A 47 -5.43 2.85 12.25
CA MET A 47 -5.66 3.16 10.83
C MET A 47 -6.82 2.38 10.18
N CYS A 48 -7.22 1.23 10.76
CA CYS A 48 -8.33 0.41 10.23
C CYS A 48 -9.68 1.13 10.31
N LEU A 49 -9.79 2.16 11.15
CA LEU A 49 -10.98 3.01 11.28
C LEU A 49 -11.11 4.03 10.15
N LEU A 50 -10.08 4.19 9.30
CA LEU A 50 -10.09 5.16 8.23
C LEU A 50 -11.08 4.75 7.12
N PRO A 51 -11.80 5.73 6.54
CA PRO A 51 -12.70 5.44 5.44
C PRO A 51 -11.91 4.88 4.25
N LYS A 52 -12.47 3.84 3.63
CA LYS A 52 -11.88 3.16 2.47
C LYS A 52 -10.50 2.55 2.76
N TYR A 53 -10.08 2.39 4.03
CA TYR A 53 -8.79 1.82 4.45
C TYR A 53 -8.33 0.65 3.57
N ARG A 54 -9.16 -0.39 3.44
CA ARG A 54 -8.86 -1.57 2.61
C ARG A 54 -8.55 -1.20 1.17
N ARG A 55 -9.42 -0.42 0.53
CA ARG A 55 -9.19 0.05 -0.85
C ARG A 55 -7.91 0.89 -0.93
N ARG A 56 -7.61 1.74 0.05
CA ARG A 56 -6.38 2.55 0.04
C ARG A 56 -5.12 1.67 0.06
N VAL A 57 -5.08 0.67 0.94
CA VAL A 57 -3.94 -0.26 1.04
C VAL A 57 -3.82 -1.14 -0.20
N VAL A 58 -4.93 -1.78 -0.61
CA VAL A 58 -4.99 -2.66 -1.78
C VAL A 58 -4.61 -1.95 -3.07
N SER A 59 -5.03 -0.68 -3.23
CA SER A 59 -4.71 0.10 -4.43
C SER A 59 -3.26 0.56 -4.47
N SER A 60 -2.61 0.67 -3.31
CA SER A 60 -1.21 1.01 -3.19
C SER A 60 -0.26 -0.18 -3.37
N LEU A 61 -0.73 -1.39 -3.07
CA LEU A 61 0.04 -2.64 -3.18
C LEU A 61 -0.54 -3.52 -4.29
N PRO A 62 -0.21 -3.25 -5.58
CA PRO A 62 -0.83 -3.95 -6.71
C PRO A 62 -0.50 -5.44 -6.77
N LYS A 63 0.58 -5.88 -6.10
CA LYS A 63 1.00 -7.29 -6.02
C LYS A 63 0.34 -8.08 -4.89
N LEU A 64 -0.45 -7.40 -4.05
CA LEU A 64 -1.12 -8.01 -2.92
C LEU A 64 -2.25 -8.91 -3.40
N GLU A 65 -2.23 -10.16 -2.95
CA GLU A 65 -3.22 -11.20 -3.26
C GLU A 65 -4.17 -11.43 -2.08
N SER A 66 -3.72 -11.17 -0.84
CA SER A 66 -4.53 -11.34 0.38
C SER A 66 -4.30 -10.18 1.35
N PHE A 67 -5.39 -9.64 1.88
CA PHE A 67 -5.39 -8.54 2.82
C PHE A 67 -6.38 -8.78 3.97
N ASP A 68 -5.92 -8.67 5.22
CA ASP A 68 -6.73 -8.86 6.43
C ASP A 68 -7.56 -10.17 6.39
N GLY A 69 -6.92 -11.27 5.96
CA GLY A 69 -7.55 -12.59 5.86
C GLY A 69 -8.55 -12.75 4.69
N SER A 70 -8.69 -11.75 3.82
CA SER A 70 -9.53 -11.80 2.62
C SER A 70 -8.71 -11.75 1.35
N GLN A 71 -9.13 -12.49 0.32
CA GLN A 71 -8.55 -12.35 -1.01
C GLN A 71 -8.81 -10.95 -1.56
N VAL A 72 -7.79 -10.37 -2.19
CA VAL A 72 -7.85 -9.09 -2.89
C VAL A 72 -8.34 -9.35 -4.30
N LEU A 73 -9.43 -8.70 -4.69
CA LEU A 73 -9.96 -8.77 -6.05
C LEU A 73 -9.51 -7.55 -6.86
N ASP A 74 -9.35 -7.73 -8.17
CA ASP A 74 -8.92 -6.65 -9.06
C ASP A 74 -9.91 -5.47 -9.09
N ASN A 75 -11.21 -5.72 -8.86
CA ASN A 75 -12.25 -4.68 -8.82
C ASN A 75 -12.21 -3.79 -7.56
N GLU A 76 -11.48 -4.19 -6.54
CA GLU A 76 -11.30 -3.40 -5.32
C GLU A 76 -10.24 -2.30 -5.49
N ARG A 77 -9.35 -2.49 -6.46
CA ARG A 77 -8.24 -1.58 -6.77
C ARG A 77 -8.76 -0.33 -7.45
N ASP A 78 -8.61 0.79 -6.76
CA ASP A 78 -8.97 2.12 -7.23
C ASP A 78 -7.73 3.02 -7.10
N PRO A 79 -7.02 3.31 -8.20
CA PRO A 79 -5.79 4.09 -8.15
C PRO A 79 -6.02 5.52 -7.64
N SER A 80 -7.25 6.05 -7.71
CA SER A 80 -7.59 7.36 -7.13
C SER A 80 -7.65 7.34 -5.60
N LEU A 81 -7.75 6.15 -5.00
CA LEU A 81 -7.76 5.94 -3.56
C LEU A 81 -6.43 5.44 -3.00
N ALA A 82 -5.44 5.16 -3.85
CA ALA A 82 -4.12 4.77 -3.39
C ALA A 82 -3.60 5.75 -2.31
N MET A 83 -2.90 5.22 -1.32
CA MET A 83 -2.11 6.01 -0.39
C MET A 83 -1.36 7.07 -1.18
N VAL A 84 -1.56 8.32 -0.79
CA VAL A 84 -0.88 9.45 -1.39
C VAL A 84 0.58 9.23 -1.04
N ARG A 85 1.39 8.80 -2.02
CA ARG A 85 2.83 9.02 -1.95
C ARG A 85 2.93 10.52 -1.74
N GLU A 86 3.28 10.93 -0.52
CA GLU A 86 3.35 12.33 -0.16
C GLU A 86 4.09 13.01 -1.29
N ARG A 87 3.38 13.87 -2.04
CA ARG A 87 3.91 14.49 -3.24
C ARG A 87 5.15 15.22 -2.76
N LEU A 88 6.33 14.70 -3.08
CA LEU A 88 7.51 15.55 -3.04
C LEU A 88 7.14 16.77 -3.88
N PRO A 89 7.33 18.00 -3.38
CA PRO A 89 7.07 19.19 -4.17
C PRO A 89 8.02 19.17 -5.37
N GLY A 90 7.57 18.62 -6.50
CA GLY A 90 8.41 18.42 -7.68
C GLY A 90 7.99 17.38 -8.72
N ASP A 91 7.01 16.51 -8.48
CA ASP A 91 6.66 15.48 -9.49
C ASP A 91 5.81 16.08 -10.64
N PRO A 92 6.32 16.10 -11.90
CA PRO A 92 5.55 16.57 -13.04
C PRO A 92 4.46 15.54 -13.37
N THR A 93 3.23 16.03 -13.48
CA THR A 93 2.07 15.26 -13.94
C THR A 93 2.41 14.34 -15.12
N PRO A 94 1.97 13.06 -15.15
CA PRO A 94 1.87 12.36 -16.42
C PRO A 94 0.77 13.06 -17.22
N THR A 95 1.17 13.98 -18.09
CA THR A 95 0.32 14.56 -19.12
C THR A 95 -0.29 13.40 -19.91
N PRO A 96 -1.63 13.32 -20.05
CA PRO A 96 -2.20 12.36 -20.99
C PRO A 96 -1.75 12.79 -22.39
N THR A 97 -0.92 11.98 -23.02
CA THR A 97 -0.52 12.15 -24.42
C THR A 97 -1.78 12.04 -25.29
N PRO A 98 -2.16 13.05 -26.07
CA PRO A 98 -3.02 12.83 -27.21
C PRO A 98 -2.14 12.56 -28.44
N THR A 99 -2.28 11.38 -29.03
CA THR A 99 -1.81 11.07 -30.37
C THR A 99 -2.91 10.26 -31.07
N PRO A 100 -3.11 10.36 -32.39
CA PRO A 100 -2.50 11.26 -33.38
C PRO A 100 -3.34 12.49 -33.75
#